data_AF-M5IP98-F1
#
_entry.id   AF-M5IP98-F1
#
_cell.length_a   1.000
_cell.length_b   1.000
_cell.length_c   1.000
_cell.angle_alpha   90.00
_cell.angle_beta   90.00
_cell.angle_gamma   90.00
#
_symmetry.space_group_name_H-M   'P 1'
#
loop_
_entity.id
_entity.type
_entity.pdbx_description
1 polymer ?
#
loop_
_entity_poly.entity_id
_entity_poly.type
_entity_poly.pdbx_seq_one_letter_code
_entity_poly.pdbx_strand_id
1 'polypeptide(L)'
;MGENLAFFGADEIRNFYLQISTNVRKLRENKGISQLDMALSMDIKSVAFYSNCESCRYDKHFNLEHIYKISKILDVEVGEIFKF
;
A
#
# COMPACT_ATOMS: atom_id res chain seq x y z
N MET A 1 14.31 -26.65 24.64
CA MET A 1 14.39 -25.92 23.36
C MET A 1 13.86 -24.54 23.63
N GLY A 2 14.71 -23.52 23.72
CA GLY A 2 14.23 -22.14 23.83
C GLY A 2 13.57 -21.75 22.53
N GLU A 3 12.33 -21.26 22.58
CA GLU A 3 11.69 -20.66 21.42
C GLU A 3 12.54 -19.48 20.96
N ASN A 4 13.05 -19.56 19.73
CA ASN A 4 13.76 -18.47 19.10
C ASN A 4 12.70 -17.47 18.61
N LEU A 5 12.29 -16.55 19.49
CA LEU A 5 11.35 -15.49 19.14
C LEU A 5 12.05 -14.50 18.20
N ALA A 6 11.55 -14.41 16.97
CA ALA A 6 12.00 -13.38 16.04
C ALA A 6 11.51 -12.00 16.54
N PHE A 7 12.43 -11.05 16.68
CA PHE A 7 12.12 -9.66 16.99
C PHE A 7 12.15 -8.84 15.70
N PHE A 8 11.06 -8.14 15.42
CA PHE A 8 10.94 -7.24 14.27
C PHE A 8 10.87 -5.81 14.77
N GLY A 9 11.79 -4.96 14.30
CA GLY A 9 11.87 -3.57 14.71
C GLY A 9 10.72 -2.73 14.15
N ALA A 10 10.32 -1.67 14.86
CA ALA A 10 9.31 -0.74 14.34
C ALA A 10 9.73 -0.12 13.00
N ASP A 11 11.03 0.18 12.84
CA ASP A 11 11.59 0.71 11.59
C ASP A 11 11.56 -0.31 10.45
N GLU A 12 11.77 -1.60 10.74
CA GLU A 12 11.69 -2.68 9.76
C GLU A 12 10.27 -2.80 9.21
N ILE A 13 9.27 -2.84 10.09
CA ILE A 13 7.86 -2.88 9.71
C ILE A 13 7.45 -1.61 8.94
N ARG A 14 7.94 -0.45 9.37
CA ARG A 14 7.69 0.82 8.68
C ARG A 14 8.30 0.82 7.27
N ASN A 15 9.52 0.31 7.10
CA ASN A 15 10.17 0.20 5.80
C ASN A 15 9.42 -0.77 4.87
N PHE A 16 8.88 -1.86 5.41
CA PHE A 16 8.00 -2.76 4.66
C PHE A 16 6.76 -2.02 4.13
N TYR A 17 6.04 -1.26 4.99
CA TYR A 17 4.89 -0.48 4.52
C TYR A 17 5.28 0.59 3.49
N LEU A 18 6.40 1.28 3.69
CA LEU A 18 6.91 2.27 2.73
C LEU A 18 7.22 1.65 1.36
N GLN A 19 7.78 0.45 1.34
CA GLN A 19 8.08 -0.27 0.10
C GLN A 19 6.80 -0.63 -0.66
N ILE A 20 5.80 -1.17 0.05
CA ILE A 20 4.48 -1.47 -0.54
C ILE A 20 3.82 -0.21 -1.08
N SER A 21 3.78 0.88 -0.29
CA SER A 21 3.19 2.15 -0.74
C SER A 21 3.94 2.75 -1.94
N THR A 22 5.26 2.59 -2.00
CA THR A 22 6.08 3.01 -3.14
C THR A 22 5.74 2.22 -4.40
N ASN A 23 5.55 0.90 -4.28
CA ASN A 23 5.14 0.05 -5.40
C ASN A 23 3.75 0.42 -5.91
N VAL A 24 2.78 0.60 -5.00
CA VAL A 24 1.43 1.11 -5.35
C VAL A 24 1.52 2.42 -6.11
N ARG A 25 2.32 3.37 -5.60
CA ARG A 25 2.51 4.67 -6.25
C ARG A 25 3.07 4.53 -7.66
N LYS A 26 4.13 3.74 -7.85
CA LYS A 26 4.73 3.51 -9.18
C LYS A 26 3.73 2.89 -10.15
N LEU A 27 3.01 1.85 -9.72
CA LEU A 27 2.00 1.18 -10.56
C LEU A 27 0.87 2.15 -10.94
N ARG A 28 0.40 2.96 -9.98
CA ARG A 28 -0.62 4.00 -10.20
C ARG A 28 -0.14 5.05 -11.21
N GLU A 29 1.06 5.59 -11.01
CA GLU A 29 1.64 6.62 -11.88
C GLU A 29 1.91 6.08 -13.29
N ASN A 30 2.36 4.83 -13.43
CA ASN A 30 2.52 4.17 -14.73
C ASN A 30 1.19 3.99 -15.48
N LYS A 31 0.08 3.83 -14.76
CA LYS A 31 -1.28 3.77 -15.34
C LYS A 31 -1.88 5.16 -15.58
N GLY A 32 -1.20 6.25 -15.17
CA GLY A 32 -1.69 7.62 -15.32
C GLY A 32 -2.88 7.97 -14.43
N ILE A 33 -3.12 7.22 -13.36
CA ILE A 33 -4.30 7.39 -12.49
C ILE A 33 -3.95 8.34 -11.33
N SER A 34 -4.83 9.31 -11.03
CA SER A 34 -4.60 10.22 -9.90
C SER A 34 -4.91 9.57 -8.55
N GLN A 35 -4.42 10.13 -7.45
CA GLN A 35 -4.80 9.68 -6.10
C GLN A 35 -6.31 9.84 -5.84
N LEU A 36 -6.93 10.88 -6.39
CA LEU A 36 -8.37 11.13 -6.31
C LEU A 36 -9.13 10.00 -7.01
N ASP A 37 -8.74 9.64 -8.23
CA ASP A 37 -9.41 8.60 -9.02
C ASP A 37 -9.28 7.22 -8.36
N MET A 38 -8.12 6.91 -7.75
CA MET A 38 -7.96 5.70 -6.95
C MET A 38 -8.90 5.68 -5.75
N ALA A 39 -8.96 6.77 -4.97
CA ALA A 39 -9.82 6.85 -3.79
C ALA A 39 -11.31 6.65 -4.17
N LEU A 40 -11.76 7.30 -5.24
CA LEU A 40 -13.13 7.15 -5.75
C LEU A 40 -13.41 5.71 -6.22
N SER A 41 -12.48 5.11 -6.95
CA SER A 41 -12.61 3.73 -7.46
C SER A 41 -12.63 2.67 -6.36
N MET A 42 -12.04 2.98 -5.20
CA MET A 42 -12.03 2.09 -4.02
C MET A 42 -13.25 2.27 -3.10
N ASP A 43 -14.18 3.16 -3.44
CA ASP A 43 -15.28 3.64 -2.57
C ASP A 43 -14.77 4.26 -1.25
N ILE A 44 -13.59 4.88 -1.30
CA ILE A 44 -13.00 5.59 -0.17
C ILE A 44 -13.51 7.02 -0.19
N LYS A 45 -14.31 7.38 0.83
CA LYS A 45 -14.93 8.72 0.98
C LYS A 45 -13.94 9.88 1.13
N SER A 46 -12.66 9.59 1.38
CA SER A 46 -11.63 10.60 1.66
C SER A 46 -10.35 10.34 0.86
N VAL A 47 -10.05 11.24 -0.07
CA VAL A 47 -8.76 11.26 -0.79
C VAL A 47 -7.58 11.38 0.17
N ALA A 48 -7.77 12.09 1.28
CA ALA A 48 -6.73 12.24 2.31
C ALA A 48 -6.35 10.89 2.93
N PHE A 49 -7.30 9.95 3.07
CA PHE A 49 -6.99 8.60 3.54
C PHE A 49 -6.07 7.88 2.55
N TYR A 50 -6.43 7.85 1.26
CA TYR A 50 -5.61 7.22 0.23
C TYR A 50 -4.21 7.85 0.18
N SER A 51 -4.14 9.20 0.16
CA SER A 51 -2.87 9.94 0.12
C SER A 51 -1.99 9.62 1.34
N ASN A 52 -2.57 9.53 2.54
CA ASN A 52 -1.84 9.18 3.76
C ASN A 52 -1.31 7.74 3.72
N CYS A 53 -2.08 6.78 3.19
CA CYS A 53 -1.61 5.41 2.99
C CYS A 53 -0.46 5.35 1.96
N GLU A 54 -0.61 6.00 0.80
CA GLU A 54 0.41 6.01 -0.26
C GLU A 54 1.71 6.73 0.16
N SER A 55 1.66 7.59 1.17
CA SER A 55 2.83 8.28 1.73
C SER A 55 3.23 7.84 3.13
N CYS A 56 2.61 6.79 3.68
CA CYS A 56 2.81 6.27 5.04
C CYS A 56 2.83 7.35 6.14
N ARG A 57 1.94 8.34 6.02
CA ARG A 57 1.77 9.45 6.98
C ARG A 57 0.74 9.10 8.04
N TYR A 58 0.92 9.63 9.24
CA TYR A 58 0.00 9.44 10.38
C TYR A 58 -0.29 7.96 10.69
N ASP A 59 0.73 7.11 10.52
CA ASP A 59 0.64 5.66 10.71
C ASP A 59 -0.43 4.98 9.84
N LYS A 60 -0.75 5.57 8.68
CA LYS A 60 -1.67 5.00 7.71
C LYS A 60 -0.90 4.19 6.68
N HIS A 61 -1.39 2.99 6.41
CA HIS A 61 -0.87 2.08 5.41
C HIS A 61 -2.04 1.33 4.77
N PHE A 62 -1.83 0.72 3.60
CA PHE A 62 -2.84 -0.10 2.96
C PHE A 62 -2.98 -1.43 3.72
N ASN A 63 -4.23 -1.83 3.99
CA ASN A 63 -4.53 -3.17 4.50
C ASN A 63 -4.73 -4.13 3.30
N LEU A 64 -4.92 -5.43 3.57
CA LEU A 64 -5.07 -6.42 2.51
C LEU A 64 -6.26 -6.18 1.57
N GLU A 65 -7.38 -5.65 2.09
CA GLU A 65 -8.54 -5.29 1.27
C GLU A 65 -8.20 -4.16 0.29
N HIS A 66 -7.48 -3.14 0.75
CA HIS A 66 -6.99 -2.06 -0.08
C HIS A 66 -6.05 -2.59 -1.17
N ILE A 67 -5.11 -3.45 -0.80
CA ILE A 67 -4.16 -4.06 -1.76
C ILE A 67 -4.89 -4.85 -2.84
N TYR A 68 -5.89 -5.65 -2.46
CA TYR A 68 -6.71 -6.38 -3.42
C TYR A 68 -7.45 -5.43 -4.37
N LYS A 69 -8.15 -4.41 -3.84
CA LYS A 69 -8.86 -3.41 -4.65
C LYS A 69 -7.92 -2.66 -5.59
N ILE A 70 -6.75 -2.24 -5.11
CA ILE A 70 -5.71 -1.59 -5.91
C ILE A 70 -5.29 -2.50 -7.07
N SER A 71 -5.04 -3.79 -6.83
CA SER A 71 -4.67 -4.73 -7.90
C SER A 71 -5.73 -4.81 -9.00
N LYS A 72 -7.02 -4.77 -8.63
CA LYS A 72 -8.14 -4.81 -9.58
C LYS A 72 -8.30 -3.52 -10.36
N ILE A 73 -8.13 -2.37 -9.71
CA ILE A 73 -8.23 -1.06 -10.37
C ILE A 73 -7.06 -0.84 -11.34
N LEU A 74 -5.86 -1.25 -10.95
CA LEU A 74 -4.66 -1.10 -11.78
C LEU A 74 -4.52 -2.18 -12.85
N ASP A 75 -5.39 -3.20 -12.84
CA ASP A 75 -5.34 -4.37 -13.73
C ASP A 75 -3.94 -5.01 -13.75
N VAL A 76 -3.51 -5.45 -12.56
CA VAL A 76 -2.23 -6.13 -12.33
C VAL A 76 -2.44 -7.34 -11.42
N GLU A 77 -1.54 -8.33 -11.49
CA GLU A 77 -1.52 -9.39 -10.48
C GLU A 77 -1.20 -8.80 -9.11
N VAL A 78 -1.90 -9.25 -8.06
CA VAL A 78 -1.72 -8.70 -6.70
C VAL A 78 -0.28 -8.83 -6.20
N GLY A 79 0.44 -9.88 -6.64
CA GLY A 79 1.85 -10.10 -6.31
C GLY A 79 2.79 -9.02 -6.84
N GLU A 80 2.42 -8.29 -7.90
CA GLU A 80 3.21 -7.17 -8.43
C GLU A 80 3.43 -6.07 -7.39
N ILE A 81 2.49 -5.90 -6.46
CA ILE A 81 2.59 -4.90 -5.38
C ILE A 81 3.66 -5.28 -4.36
N PHE A 82 3.98 -6.57 -4.23
CA PHE A 82 4.94 -7.12 -3.26
C PHE A 82 6.32 -7.42 -3.88
N LYS A 83 6.62 -6.89 -5.07
CA LYS A 83 7.96 -7.03 -5.66
C LYS A 83 8.96 -6.12 -4.94
N PHE A 84 9.98 -6.74 -4.35
CA PHE A 84 11.05 -6.09 -3.58
C PHE A 84 12.35 -6.08 -4.37
#